data_AF-A0A5C6CLG0-F1
#
_entry.id   AF-A0A5C6CLG0-F1
#
_cell.length_a   1.000
_cell.length_b   1.000
_cell.length_c   1.000
_cell.angle_alpha   90.00
_cell.angle_beta   90.00
_cell.angle_gamma   90.00
#
_symmetry.space_group_name_H-M   'P 1'
#
loop_
_entity.id
_entity.type
_entity.pdbx_description
1 polymer ?
#
loop_
_entity_poly.entity_id
_entity_poly.type
_entity_poly.pdbx_seq_one_letter_code
_entity_poly.pdbx_strand_id
1 'polypeptide(L)'
;MSTHDQCIEACQRCAIACERCLNAMIGRSSDNDCPTCCRECIDICLLCAQATARGSRFSSAICGLCADACEWCATQCEAHDHEHCQKCAEACRACVETCRSMAA
;
A
#
# COMPACT_ATOMS: atom_id res chain seq x y z
N MET A 1 -13.97 15.83 -2.58
CA MET A 1 -12.63 15.54 -2.05
C MET A 1 -11.64 15.73 -3.18
N SER A 2 -10.48 16.35 -2.94
CA SER A 2 -9.48 16.51 -4.01
C SER A 2 -8.81 15.16 -4.33
N THR A 3 -8.21 15.04 -5.51
CA THR A 3 -7.41 13.84 -5.89
C THR A 3 -6.27 13.61 -4.89
N HIS A 4 -5.70 14.68 -4.32
CA HIS A 4 -4.66 14.60 -3.31
C HIS A 4 -5.18 13.97 -2.01
N ASP A 5 -6.33 14.44 -1.51
CA ASP A 5 -6.93 13.91 -0.27
C ASP A 5 -7.29 12.43 -0.42
N GLN A 6 -7.81 12.03 -1.59
CA GLN A 6 -8.12 10.63 -1.89
C GLN A 6 -6.87 9.76 -1.87
N CYS A 7 -5.77 10.22 -2.47
CA CYS A 7 -4.50 9.50 -2.45
C CYS A 7 -3.92 9.39 -1.03
N ILE A 8 -3.94 10.48 -0.26
CA ILE A 8 -3.47 10.49 1.14
C ILE A 8 -4.26 9.46 1.96
N GLU A 9 -5.58 9.49 1.87
CA GLU A 9 -6.45 8.58 2.61
C GLU A 9 -6.23 7.12 2.19
N ALA A 10 -6.13 6.84 0.89
CA ALA A 10 -5.88 5.49 0.39
C ALA A 10 -4.53 4.95 0.85
N CYS A 11 -3.46 5.77 0.79
CA CYS A 11 -2.14 5.41 1.30
C CYS A 11 -2.16 5.09 2.80
N GLN A 12 -2.80 5.94 3.61
CA GLN A 12 -2.89 5.72 5.06
C GLN A 12 -3.68 4.46 5.41
N ARG A 13 -4.82 4.23 4.73
CA ARG A 13 -5.62 3.00 4.90
C ARG A 13 -4.83 1.76 4.49
N CYS A 14 -4.11 1.82 3.38
CA CYS A 14 -3.25 0.74 2.90
C CYS A 14 -2.14 0.41 3.91
N ALA A 15 -1.43 1.42 4.43
CA ALA A 15 -0.40 1.24 5.44
C ALA A 15 -0.94 0.53 6.69
N ILE A 16 -2.12 0.94 7.20
CA ILE A 16 -2.75 0.29 8.36
C ILE A 16 -3.14 -1.17 8.05
N ALA A 17 -3.66 -1.45 6.85
CA ALA A 17 -4.03 -2.80 6.44
C ALA A 17 -2.79 -3.71 6.31
N CYS A 18 -1.71 -3.19 5.72
CA CYS A 18 -0.43 -3.89 5.61
C CYS A 18 0.19 -4.16 6.99
N GLU A 19 0.15 -3.20 7.92
CA GLU A 19 0.64 -3.38 9.30
C GLU A 19 -0.12 -4.50 10.02
N ARG A 20 -1.46 -4.52 9.88
CA ARG A 20 -2.30 -5.60 10.44
C ARG A 20 -1.97 -6.96 9.84
N CYS A 21 -1.78 -7.04 8.53
CA CYS A 21 -1.41 -8.26 7.84
C CYS A 21 -0.02 -8.75 8.28
N LEU A 22 0.96 -7.85 8.31
CA LEU A 22 2.32 -8.12 8.78
C LEU A 22 2.32 -8.71 10.18
N ASN A 23 1.64 -8.06 11.12
CA ASN A 23 1.54 -8.55 12.50
C ASN A 23 0.82 -9.90 12.59
N ALA A 24 -0.26 -10.11 11.82
CA ALA A 24 -1.01 -11.37 11.81
C ALA A 24 -0.24 -12.57 11.23
N MET A 25 0.74 -12.29 10.36
CA MET A 25 1.64 -13.29 9.76
C MET A 25 2.85 -13.64 10.63
N ILE A 26 3.09 -12.95 11.75
CA ILE A 26 4.19 -13.28 12.66
C ILE A 26 4.02 -14.72 13.18
N GLY A 27 5.06 -15.54 12.98
CA GLY A 27 5.07 -16.95 13.39
C GLY A 27 4.31 -17.89 12.45
N ARG A 28 3.76 -17.41 11.33
CA ARG A 28 3.16 -18.24 10.28
C ARG A 28 4.17 -18.51 9.16
N SER A 29 4.01 -19.65 8.48
CA SER A 29 4.72 -19.93 7.24
C SER A 29 4.05 -19.20 6.07
N SER A 30 4.87 -18.77 5.11
CA SER A 30 4.43 -18.21 3.85
C SER A 30 5.32 -18.74 2.74
N ASP A 31 4.71 -19.11 1.61
CA ASP A 31 5.42 -19.63 0.43
C ASP A 31 5.76 -18.52 -0.58
N ASN A 32 5.54 -17.26 -0.21
CA ASN A 32 5.78 -16.09 -1.04
C ASN A 32 6.31 -14.90 -0.20
N ASP A 33 6.35 -13.70 -0.79
CA ASP A 33 6.96 -12.54 -0.12
C ASP A 33 6.06 -11.92 0.98
N CYS A 34 4.85 -12.42 1.21
CA CYS A 34 4.07 -12.03 2.39
C CYS A 34 4.74 -12.60 3.65
N PRO A 35 4.99 -11.82 4.72
CA PRO A 35 4.60 -10.42 4.89
C PRO A 35 5.73 -9.38 4.63
N THR A 36 6.88 -9.78 4.10
CA THR A 36 7.97 -8.86 3.72
C THR A 36 7.48 -7.76 2.78
N CYS A 37 6.61 -8.08 1.82
CA CYS A 37 5.99 -7.09 0.94
C CYS A 37 5.11 -6.08 1.69
N CYS A 38 4.42 -6.50 2.74
CA CYS A 38 3.62 -5.62 3.59
C CYS A 38 4.51 -4.57 4.26
N ARG A 39 5.70 -4.98 4.74
CA ARG A 39 6.65 -4.06 5.37
C ARG A 39 7.06 -2.93 4.44
N GLU A 40 7.50 -3.26 3.22
CA GLU A 40 7.88 -2.27 2.21
C GLU A 40 6.68 -1.37 1.84
N CYS A 41 5.51 -1.96 1.66
CA CYS A 41 4.30 -1.23 1.31
C CYS A 41 3.92 -0.19 2.40
N ILE A 42 4.07 -0.51 3.69
CA ILE A 42 3.81 0.41 4.81
C ILE A 42 4.69 1.65 4.70
N ASP A 43 6.02 1.46 4.61
CA ASP A 43 6.99 2.56 4.64
C ASP A 43 6.80 3.47 3.41
N ILE A 44 6.54 2.89 2.23
CA ILE A 44 6.33 3.63 0.98
C ILE A 44 4.98 4.36 0.99
N CYS A 45 3.89 3.73 1.47
CA CYS A 45 2.58 4.37 1.59
C CYS A 45 2.63 5.59 2.52
N LEU A 46 3.31 5.47 3.66
CA LEU A 46 3.46 6.59 4.61
C LEU A 46 4.28 7.74 4.00
N LEU A 47 5.37 7.42 3.28
CA LEU A 47 6.13 8.42 2.54
C LEU A 47 5.26 9.13 1.49
N CYS A 48 4.48 8.37 0.73
CA CYS A 48 3.57 8.88 -0.31
C CYS A 48 2.53 9.84 0.29
N ALA A 49 1.83 9.42 1.34
CA ALA A 49 0.85 10.26 2.03
C ALA A 49 1.46 11.57 2.51
N GLN A 50 2.63 11.52 3.17
CA GLN A 50 3.31 12.72 3.66
C GLN A 50 3.79 13.62 2.51
N ALA A 51 4.26 13.04 1.39
CA ALA A 51 4.74 13.78 0.22
C ALA A 51 3.61 14.52 -0.49
N THR A 52 2.48 13.84 -0.68
CA THR A 52 1.26 14.40 -1.25
C THR A 52 0.70 15.50 -0.35
N ALA A 53 0.63 15.28 0.97
CA ALA A 53 0.12 16.27 1.92
C ALA A 53 0.92 17.59 1.95
N ARG A 54 2.25 17.51 1.76
CA ARG A 54 3.12 18.70 1.73
C ARG A 54 3.31 19.30 0.32
N GLY A 55 2.58 18.80 -0.69
CA GLY A 55 2.72 19.27 -2.07
C GLY A 55 4.14 19.11 -2.62
N SER A 56 4.81 17.98 -2.34
CA SER A 56 6.21 17.79 -2.73
C SER A 56 6.40 17.89 -4.25
N ARG A 57 7.51 18.51 -4.68
CA ARG A 57 7.96 18.45 -6.09
C ARG A 57 8.21 17.02 -6.60
N PHE A 58 8.32 16.05 -5.71
CA PHE A 58 8.55 14.65 -6.02
C PHE A 58 7.27 13.78 -5.91
N SER A 59 6.10 14.38 -5.67
CA SER A 59 4.87 13.62 -5.41
C SER A 59 4.52 12.65 -6.52
N SER A 60 4.60 13.04 -7.80
CA SER A 60 4.29 12.13 -8.93
C SER A 60 5.22 10.89 -8.95
N ALA A 61 6.53 11.09 -8.81
CA ALA A 61 7.50 9.98 -8.77
C ALA A 61 7.30 9.06 -7.55
N ILE A 62 7.01 9.65 -6.37
CA ILE A 62 6.74 8.88 -5.15
C ILE A 62 5.42 8.11 -5.28
N CYS A 63 4.37 8.70 -5.86
CA CYS A 63 3.11 8.02 -6.13
C CYS A 63 3.30 6.86 -7.11
N GLY A 64 4.13 7.03 -8.14
CA GLY A 64 4.49 5.95 -9.06
C GLY A 64 5.12 4.75 -8.34
N LEU A 65 6.13 4.99 -7.51
CA LEU A 65 6.76 3.95 -6.68
C LEU A 65 5.77 3.31 -5.70
N CYS A 66 4.91 4.12 -5.08
CA CYS A 66 3.88 3.62 -4.17
C CYS A 66 2.89 2.70 -4.88
N ALA A 67 2.48 3.03 -6.11
CA ALA A 67 1.63 2.17 -6.91
C ALA A 67 2.32 0.83 -7.23
N ASP A 68 3.61 0.85 -7.59
CA ASP A 68 4.36 -0.39 -7.88
C ASP A 68 4.49 -1.29 -6.63
N ALA A 69 4.79 -0.69 -5.47
CA ALA A 69 4.87 -1.42 -4.20
C ALA A 69 3.51 -2.00 -3.76
N CYS A 70 2.43 -1.22 -3.88
CA CYS A 70 1.08 -1.69 -3.58
C CYS A 70 0.64 -2.82 -4.52
N GLU A 71 0.95 -2.74 -5.81
CA GLU A 71 0.61 -3.77 -6.80
C GLU A 71 1.30 -5.11 -6.49
N TRP A 72 2.60 -5.05 -6.16
CA TRP A 72 3.34 -6.22 -5.69
C TRP A 72 2.73 -6.78 -4.40
N CYS A 73 2.53 -5.94 -3.37
CA CYS A 73 1.96 -6.38 -2.10
C CYS A 73 0.56 -6.99 -2.26
N ALA A 74 -0.29 -6.42 -3.11
CA ALA A 74 -1.62 -6.96 -3.41
C ALA A 74 -1.53 -8.39 -3.97
N THR A 75 -0.65 -8.61 -4.95
CA THR A 75 -0.44 -9.92 -5.58
C THR A 75 0.08 -10.96 -4.59
N GLN A 76 0.96 -10.57 -3.67
CA GLN A 76 1.48 -11.48 -2.65
C GLN A 76 0.41 -11.83 -1.60
N CYS A 77 -0.36 -10.83 -1.14
CA CYS A 77 -1.40 -11.02 -0.13
C CYS A 77 -2.62 -11.77 -0.67
N GLU A 78 -3.07 -11.52 -1.90
CA GLU A 78 -4.27 -12.17 -2.46
C GLU A 78 -4.12 -13.68 -2.65
N ALA A 79 -2.88 -14.18 -2.69
CA ALA A 79 -2.57 -15.62 -2.78
C ALA A 79 -2.89 -16.41 -1.49
N HIS A 80 -3.23 -15.74 -0.38
CA HIS A 80 -3.54 -16.38 0.90
C HIS A 80 -5.03 -16.26 1.24
N ASP A 81 -5.67 -17.33 1.71
CA ASP A 81 -7.09 -17.33 2.10
C ASP A 81 -7.37 -16.63 3.46
N HIS A 82 -6.34 -16.11 4.14
CA HIS A 82 -6.51 -15.42 5.41
C HIS A 82 -7.26 -14.10 5.23
N GLU A 83 -8.26 -13.84 6.08
CA GLU A 83 -9.06 -12.60 6.04
C GLU A 83 -8.19 -11.33 6.09
N HIS A 84 -7.12 -11.32 6.88
CA HIS A 84 -6.20 -10.18 6.97
C HIS A 84 -5.40 -9.96 5.68
N CYS A 85 -5.04 -11.03 4.96
CA CYS A 85 -4.35 -10.93 3.67
C CYS A 85 -5.29 -10.40 2.60
N GLN A 86 -6.53 -10.90 2.54
CA GLN A 86 -7.53 -10.43 1.58
C GLN A 86 -7.87 -8.94 1.77
N LYS A 87 -8.04 -8.49 3.02
CA LYS A 87 -8.23 -7.05 3.32
C LYS A 87 -7.01 -6.20 2.97
N CYS A 88 -5.81 -6.73 3.16
CA CYS A 88 -4.57 -6.05 2.76
C CYS A 88 -4.49 -5.90 1.24
N ALA A 89 -4.81 -6.96 0.49
CA ALA A 89 -4.85 -6.92 -0.96
C ALA A 89 -5.87 -5.90 -1.48
N GLU A 90 -7.09 -5.89 -0.95
CA GLU A 90 -8.13 -4.90 -1.30
C GLU A 90 -7.65 -3.45 -1.09
N ALA A 91 -7.05 -3.17 0.08
CA ALA A 91 -6.54 -1.84 0.39
C ALA A 91 -5.36 -1.44 -0.51
N CYS A 92 -4.48 -2.39 -0.84
CA CYS A 92 -3.39 -2.16 -1.79
C CYS A 92 -3.93 -1.81 -3.18
N ARG A 93 -4.90 -2.57 -3.71
CA ARG A 93 -5.54 -2.29 -5.02
C ARG A 93 -6.16 -0.90 -5.06
N ALA A 94 -6.89 -0.50 -4.01
CA ALA A 94 -7.44 0.85 -3.91
C ALA A 94 -6.35 1.94 -3.90
N CYS A 95 -5.23 1.68 -3.23
CA CYS A 95 -4.08 2.58 -3.21
C CYS A 95 -3.41 2.71 -4.59
N VAL A 96 -3.27 1.61 -5.35
CA VAL A 96 -2.75 1.62 -6.73
C VAL A 96 -3.52 2.61 -7.60
N GLU A 97 -4.85 2.53 -7.63
CA GLU A 97 -5.69 3.39 -8.48
C GLU A 97 -5.46 4.88 -8.21
N THR A 98 -5.45 5.27 -6.94
CA THR A 98 -5.23 6.67 -6.55
C THR A 98 -3.79 7.14 -6.81
N CYS A 99 -2.80 6.28 -6.55
CA CYS A 99 -1.39 6.59 -6.78
C CYS A 99 -1.06 6.71 -8.28
N ARG A 100 -1.63 5.84 -9.13
CA ARG A 100 -1.48 5.94 -10.59
C ARG A 100 -2.11 7.22 -11.12
N SER A 101 -3.27 7.61 -10.59
CA SER A 101 -3.93 8.88 -10.94
C SER A 101 -3.10 10.11 -10.55
N MET A 102 -2.35 10.04 -9.44
CA MET A 102 -1.46 11.11 -8.99
C MET A 102 -0.11 11.16 -9.74
N ALA A 103 0.31 10.03 -10.31
CA ALA A 103 1.56 9.93 -11.06
C ALA A 103 1.43 10.36 -12.54
N ALA A 104 0.20 10.35 -13.08
CA ALA A 104 -0.14 10.68 -14.46
C ALA A 104 -0.04 12.17 -14.81
#